data_AF-A0A662QQ60-F1
#
_entry.id   AF-A0A662QQ60-F1
#
_cell.length_a   1.000
_cell.length_b   1.000
_cell.length_c   1.000
_cell.angle_alpha   90.00
_cell.angle_beta   90.00
_cell.angle_gamma   90.00
#
_symmetry.space_group_name_H-M   'P 1'
#
loop_
_entity.id
_entity.type
_entity.pdbx_description
1 polymer ?
#
loop_
_entity_poly.entity_id
_entity_poly.type
_entity_poly.pdbx_seq_one_letter_code
_entity_poly.pdbx_strand_id
1 'polypeptide(L)'
;MAQWKETMLETGIDQLLEIISERKSVSVNDLSKELSLPTDTIETWAEILSKENIISIEYDHTGKLILTNKIKNVKEKKSKVEGLRDEIDSEIAGIEQNVKEEAKMMREEHNSIAKFEEVIKTEYGGSLKLENKLKDISAREENLKKLLKITETEEFKIKKENTIINQIIKNKMTQIKKTEQNLKSFETQKDRLFKDIEIIKRLSKAINKEHPSDMAGKIEEIEKDILDIRKQSRSLDKKYSIIRKIICKI
;
A
#
# COMPACT_ATOMS: atom_id res chain seq x y z
N MET A 1 1.38 66.97 21.65
CA MET A 1 0.10 67.16 20.92
C MET A 1 -0.33 68.61 21.01
N ALA A 2 0.35 69.52 20.30
CA ALA A 2 0.05 70.96 20.30
C ALA A 2 0.73 71.66 19.10
N GLN A 3 0.34 71.34 17.87
CA GLN A 3 0.91 71.99 16.67
C GLN A 3 -0.06 71.97 15.45
N TRP A 4 -1.37 72.14 15.69
CA TRP A 4 -2.37 72.19 14.62
C TRP A 4 -3.25 73.45 14.65
N LYS A 5 -2.95 74.42 15.52
CA LYS A 5 -3.71 75.68 15.59
C LYS A 5 -3.22 76.76 14.62
N GLU A 6 -2.09 76.57 13.94
CA GLU A 6 -1.39 77.67 13.24
C GLU A 6 -1.55 77.66 11.70
N THR A 7 -2.41 76.80 11.16
CA THR A 7 -2.70 76.70 9.72
C THR A 7 -4.19 76.52 9.41
N MET A 8 -5.09 76.95 10.32
CA MET A 8 -6.48 77.17 9.92
C MET A 8 -6.56 78.55 9.28
N LEU A 9 -6.91 78.61 8.00
CA LEU A 9 -7.28 79.87 7.35
C LEU A 9 -8.51 80.41 8.09
N GLU A 10 -8.33 81.38 8.97
CA GLU A 10 -9.43 82.08 9.62
C GLU A 10 -10.23 82.79 8.53
N THR A 11 -11.47 82.34 8.32
CA THR A 11 -12.39 83.03 7.43
C THR A 11 -12.99 84.23 8.17
N GLY A 12 -13.50 85.23 7.42
CA GLY A 12 -14.17 86.37 8.04
C GLY A 12 -15.37 85.97 8.92
N ILE A 13 -15.95 84.79 8.68
CA ILE A 13 -17.03 84.21 9.50
C ILE A 13 -16.49 83.69 10.84
N ASP A 14 -15.28 83.12 10.88
CA ASP A 14 -14.66 82.64 12.12
C ASP A 14 -14.34 83.80 13.06
N GLN A 15 -13.81 84.90 12.52
CA GLN A 15 -13.53 86.13 13.27
C GLN A 15 -14.82 86.77 13.81
N LEU A 16 -15.90 86.76 13.03
CA LEU A 16 -17.22 87.20 13.47
C LEU A 16 -17.72 86.37 14.68
N LEU A 17 -17.61 85.04 14.60
CA LEU A 17 -18.01 84.15 15.68
C LEU A 17 -17.15 84.32 16.94
N GLU A 18 -15.86 84.55 16.79
CA GLU A 18 -14.94 84.83 17.90
C GLU A 18 -15.36 86.09 18.66
N ILE A 19 -15.56 87.22 17.95
CA ILE A 19 -15.98 88.50 18.56
C ILE A 19 -17.33 88.35 19.28
N ILE A 20 -18.30 87.65 18.67
CA ILE A 20 -19.61 87.38 19.29
C ILE A 20 -19.46 86.48 20.53
N SER A 21 -18.53 85.51 20.51
CA SER A 21 -18.28 84.61 21.64
C SER A 21 -17.64 85.32 22.84
N GLU A 22 -16.72 86.25 22.61
CA GLU A 22 -16.04 87.01 23.65
C GLU A 22 -16.96 88.05 24.29
N ARG A 23 -17.68 88.82 23.46
CA ARG A 23 -18.51 89.95 23.92
C ARG A 23 -19.94 89.57 24.30
N LYS A 24 -20.36 88.33 23.99
CA LYS A 24 -21.69 87.74 24.22
C LYS A 24 -22.86 88.38 23.46
N SER A 25 -22.83 89.69 23.23
CA SER A 25 -23.80 90.46 22.46
C SER A 25 -23.09 91.60 21.72
N VAL A 26 -23.23 91.69 20.39
CA VAL A 26 -22.58 92.75 19.59
C VAL A 26 -23.53 93.26 18.51
N SER A 27 -23.53 94.57 18.25
CA SER A 27 -24.33 95.14 17.16
C SER A 27 -23.64 94.95 15.81
N VAL A 28 -24.42 94.77 14.73
CA VAL A 28 -23.88 94.62 13.37
C VAL A 28 -23.04 95.82 12.94
N ASN A 29 -23.42 97.03 13.37
CA ASN A 29 -22.69 98.25 13.04
C ASN A 29 -21.29 98.29 13.68
N ASP A 30 -21.15 97.74 14.89
CA ASP A 30 -19.85 97.66 15.56
C ASP A 30 -18.96 96.60 14.88
N LEU A 31 -19.56 95.47 14.50
CA LEU A 31 -18.88 94.41 13.75
C LEU A 31 -18.43 94.87 12.37
N SER A 32 -19.24 95.66 11.67
CA SER A 32 -18.88 96.23 10.37
C SER A 32 -17.64 97.11 10.44
N LYS A 33 -17.52 97.92 11.50
CA LYS A 33 -16.34 98.75 11.73
C LYS A 33 -15.11 97.94 12.10
N GLU A 34 -15.29 96.93 12.95
CA GLU A 34 -14.18 96.12 13.46
C GLU A 34 -13.61 95.18 12.40
N LEU A 35 -14.48 94.51 11.63
CA LEU A 35 -14.08 93.59 10.56
C LEU A 35 -13.81 94.31 9.24
N SER A 36 -14.10 95.61 9.14
CA SER A 36 -14.00 96.40 7.90
C SER A 36 -14.78 95.80 6.73
N LEU A 37 -15.96 95.24 7.01
CA LEU A 37 -16.85 94.60 6.03
C LEU A 37 -18.17 95.38 5.91
N PRO A 38 -18.82 95.38 4.73
CA PRO A 38 -20.15 95.96 4.57
C PRO A 38 -21.17 95.36 5.54
N THR A 39 -22.07 96.18 6.08
CA THR A 39 -23.14 95.76 6.98
C THR A 39 -23.98 94.63 6.39
N ASP A 40 -24.36 94.76 5.11
CA ASP A 40 -25.19 93.78 4.39
C ASP A 40 -24.53 92.40 4.35
N THR A 41 -23.19 92.33 4.25
CA THR A 41 -22.43 91.08 4.29
C THR A 41 -22.53 90.42 5.66
N ILE A 42 -22.40 91.22 6.74
CA ILE A 42 -22.48 90.72 8.11
C ILE A 42 -23.91 90.31 8.46
N GLU A 43 -24.92 91.04 7.98
CA GLU A 43 -26.33 90.66 8.13
C GLU A 43 -26.61 89.34 7.42
N THR A 44 -26.14 89.19 6.18
CA THR A 44 -26.25 87.93 5.42
C THR A 44 -25.58 86.77 6.17
N TRP A 45 -24.38 86.98 6.69
CA TRP A 45 -23.68 85.96 7.50
C TRP A 45 -24.44 85.66 8.79
N ALA A 46 -24.95 86.69 9.47
CA ALA A 46 -25.71 86.52 10.69
C ALA A 46 -27.02 85.75 10.45
N GLU A 47 -27.71 86.02 9.35
CA GLU A 47 -28.90 85.26 8.93
C GLU A 47 -28.57 83.79 8.68
N ILE A 48 -27.47 83.50 7.96
CA ILE A 48 -27.01 82.14 7.72
C ILE A 48 -26.68 81.45 9.04
N LEU A 49 -25.91 82.09 9.92
CA LEU A 49 -25.53 81.54 11.23
C LEU A 49 -26.72 81.38 12.18
N SER A 50 -27.71 82.26 12.09
CA SER A 50 -28.96 82.19 12.84
C SER A 50 -29.84 81.03 12.34
N LYS A 51 -29.93 80.84 11.03
CA LYS A 51 -30.62 79.71 10.40
C LYS A 51 -30.02 78.37 10.85
N GLU A 52 -28.70 78.30 10.99
CA GLU A 52 -27.98 77.15 11.55
C GLU A 52 -28.01 77.08 13.10
N ASN A 53 -28.77 77.97 13.76
CA ASN A 53 -28.93 78.06 15.22
C ASN A 53 -27.63 78.30 16.01
N ILE A 54 -26.60 78.88 15.38
CA ILE A 54 -25.31 79.16 16.02
C ILE A 54 -25.41 80.45 16.85
N ILE A 55 -26.06 81.47 16.28
CA ILE A 55 -26.29 82.76 16.94
C ILE A 55 -27.79 83.08 16.96
N SER A 56 -28.20 84.06 17.78
CA SER A 56 -29.56 84.58 17.83
C SER A 56 -29.54 86.04 17.39
N ILE A 57 -30.46 86.41 16.50
CA ILE A 57 -30.67 87.79 16.05
C ILE A 57 -31.77 88.41 16.90
N GLU A 58 -31.44 89.47 17.62
CA GLU A 58 -32.38 90.26 18.41
C GLU A 58 -32.37 91.70 17.89
N TYR A 59 -33.50 92.39 17.92
CA TYR A 59 -33.57 93.81 17.61
C TYR A 59 -33.68 94.59 18.92
N ASP A 60 -32.84 95.61 19.09
CA ASP A 60 -32.97 96.51 20.22
C ASP A 60 -34.22 97.41 20.08
N HIS A 61 -34.55 98.15 21.14
CA HIS A 61 -35.68 99.08 21.15
C HIS A 61 -35.57 100.22 20.13
N THR A 62 -34.39 100.43 19.53
CA THR A 62 -34.15 101.40 18.45
C THR A 62 -34.18 100.76 17.06
N GLY A 63 -34.47 99.47 16.96
CA GLY A 63 -34.50 98.72 15.71
C GLY A 63 -33.13 98.26 15.19
N LYS A 64 -32.07 98.34 16.00
CA LYS A 64 -30.72 97.88 15.62
C LYS A 64 -30.58 96.39 15.88
N LEU A 65 -29.91 95.71 14.95
CA LEU A 65 -29.66 94.28 14.99
C LEU A 65 -28.50 93.94 15.95
N ILE A 66 -28.80 93.18 17.00
CA ILE A 66 -27.86 92.64 17.99
C ILE A 66 -27.73 91.14 17.79
N LEU A 67 -26.49 90.67 17.69
CA LEU A 67 -26.15 89.26 17.59
C LEU A 67 -25.76 88.74 18.97
N THR A 68 -26.46 87.72 19.46
CA THR A 68 -26.12 87.04 20.72
C THR A 68 -25.72 85.60 20.47
N ASN A 69 -24.71 85.11 21.20
CA ASN A 69 -24.30 83.72 21.07
C ASN A 69 -25.36 82.79 21.71
N LYS A 70 -25.94 81.88 20.93
CA LYS A 70 -26.99 80.95 21.40
C LYS A 70 -26.40 79.69 22.03
N ILE A 71 -25.09 79.47 21.96
CA ILE A 71 -24.42 78.26 22.45
C ILE A 71 -24.37 78.24 23.98
N LYS A 72 -25.48 77.86 24.63
CA LYS A 72 -25.57 77.68 26.09
C LYS A 72 -24.99 76.35 26.61
N ASN A 73 -24.60 75.41 25.75
CA ASN A 73 -24.38 74.00 26.15
C ASN A 73 -23.02 73.36 25.79
N VAL A 74 -21.93 74.12 25.79
CA VAL A 74 -20.57 73.55 25.55
C VAL A 74 -20.17 72.54 26.65
N LYS A 75 -20.49 72.82 27.92
CA LYS A 75 -20.19 71.91 29.03
C LYS A 75 -20.99 70.60 28.95
N GLU A 76 -22.28 70.66 28.62
CA GLU A 76 -23.10 69.46 28.45
C GLU A 76 -22.65 68.62 27.25
N LYS A 77 -22.34 69.25 26.11
CA LYS A 77 -21.79 68.53 24.95
C LYS A 77 -20.46 67.86 25.28
N LYS A 78 -19.56 68.52 26.04
CA LYS A 78 -18.29 67.93 26.47
C LYS A 78 -18.51 66.70 27.37
N SER A 79 -19.42 66.76 28.34
CA SER A 79 -19.75 65.60 29.18
C SER A 79 -20.35 64.43 28.40
N LYS A 80 -21.14 64.70 27.35
CA LYS A 80 -21.67 63.66 26.46
C LYS A 80 -20.57 63.01 25.62
N VAL A 81 -19.62 63.81 25.12
CA VAL A 81 -18.47 63.30 24.36
C VAL A 81 -17.56 62.44 25.24
N GLU A 82 -17.37 62.83 26.51
CA GLU A 82 -16.57 62.07 27.46
C GLU A 82 -17.25 60.74 27.83
N GLY A 83 -18.56 60.73 28.06
CA GLY A 83 -19.32 59.49 28.27
C GLY A 83 -19.32 58.56 27.05
N LEU A 84 -19.44 59.10 25.83
CA LEU A 84 -19.32 58.30 24.60
C LEU A 84 -17.91 57.72 24.43
N ARG A 85 -16.88 58.44 24.88
CA ARG A 85 -15.51 57.96 24.81
C ARG A 85 -15.29 56.78 25.77
N ASP A 86 -15.80 56.88 27.00
CA ASP A 86 -15.73 55.79 27.97
C ASP A 86 -16.51 54.54 27.49
N GLU A 87 -17.66 54.75 26.83
CA GLU A 87 -18.43 53.67 26.20
C GLU A 87 -17.65 52.98 25.08
N ILE A 88 -17.05 53.78 24.17
CA ILE A 88 -16.20 53.26 23.09
C ILE A 88 -14.98 52.51 23.64
N ASP A 89 -14.29 53.05 24.64
CA ASP A 89 -13.12 52.41 25.24
C ASP A 89 -13.50 51.07 25.91
N SER A 90 -14.69 51.00 26.54
CA SER A 90 -15.22 49.75 27.09
C SER A 90 -15.58 48.73 26.01
N GLU A 91 -16.16 49.16 24.88
CA GLU A 91 -16.43 48.28 23.74
C GLU A 91 -15.14 47.76 23.10
N ILE A 92 -14.14 48.62 22.92
CA ILE A 92 -12.81 48.24 22.40
C ILE A 92 -12.18 47.19 23.31
N ALA A 93 -12.19 47.38 24.63
CA ALA A 93 -11.65 46.40 25.57
C ALA A 93 -12.38 45.05 25.47
N GLY A 94 -13.71 45.07 25.31
CA GLY A 94 -14.50 43.86 25.09
C GLY A 94 -14.14 43.13 23.79
N ILE A 95 -13.97 43.88 22.69
CA ILE A 95 -13.53 43.35 21.40
C ILE A 95 -12.13 42.75 21.50
N GLU A 96 -11.18 43.45 22.13
CA GLU A 96 -9.81 42.96 22.31
C GLU A 96 -9.78 41.65 23.11
N GLN A 97 -10.61 41.52 24.15
CA GLN A 97 -10.73 40.28 24.90
C GLN A 97 -11.28 39.14 24.02
N ASN A 98 -12.35 39.39 23.27
CA ASN A 98 -12.94 38.39 22.37
C ASN A 98 -11.95 37.93 21.29
N VAL A 99 -11.22 38.87 20.67
CA VAL A 99 -10.18 38.58 19.68
C VAL A 99 -9.05 37.74 20.29
N LYS A 100 -8.67 38.03 21.54
CA LYS A 100 -7.64 37.26 22.25
C LYS A 100 -8.10 35.84 22.58
N GLU A 101 -9.36 35.67 22.98
CA GLU A 101 -9.95 34.35 23.23
C GLU A 101 -10.08 33.54 21.93
N GLU A 102 -10.54 34.16 20.84
CA GLU A 102 -10.63 33.54 19.52
C GLU A 102 -9.26 33.15 18.97
N ALA A 103 -8.25 34.02 19.11
CA ALA A 103 -6.87 33.70 18.73
C ALA A 103 -6.29 32.52 19.53
N LYS A 104 -6.71 32.35 20.79
CA LYS A 104 -6.32 31.19 21.60
C LYS A 104 -6.98 29.92 21.08
N MET A 105 -8.29 29.95 20.81
CA MET A 105 -9.01 28.82 20.22
C MET A 105 -8.41 28.41 18.87
N MET A 106 -8.14 29.37 17.98
CA MET A 106 -7.50 29.08 16.68
C MET A 106 -6.13 28.42 16.82
N ARG A 107 -5.33 28.80 17.83
CA ARG A 107 -4.04 28.13 18.10
C ARG A 107 -4.22 26.70 18.57
N GLU A 108 -5.21 26.44 19.42
CA GLU A 108 -5.53 25.10 19.90
C GLU A 108 -6.04 24.19 18.77
N GLU A 109 -6.88 24.72 17.89
CA GLU A 109 -7.33 24.05 16.67
C GLU A 109 -6.17 23.78 15.72
N HIS A 110 -5.32 24.77 15.46
CA HIS A 110 -4.15 24.59 14.59
C HIS A 110 -3.21 23.50 15.12
N ASN A 111 -2.98 23.45 16.43
CA ASN A 111 -2.18 22.39 17.05
C ASN A 111 -2.84 21.02 16.93
N SER A 112 -4.17 20.95 16.98
CA SER A 112 -4.93 19.71 16.82
C SER A 112 -4.87 19.19 15.39
N ILE A 113 -4.98 20.09 14.40
CA ILE A 113 -4.81 19.77 12.97
C ILE A 113 -3.39 19.24 12.70
N ALA A 114 -2.36 19.90 13.25
CA ALA A 114 -0.97 19.47 13.06
C ALA A 114 -0.72 18.04 13.62
N LYS A 115 -1.28 17.72 14.78
CA LYS A 115 -1.23 16.35 15.35
C LYS A 115 -1.96 15.35 14.46
N PHE A 116 -3.12 15.73 13.92
CA PHE A 116 -3.90 14.87 13.03
C PHE A 116 -3.15 14.57 11.72
N GLU A 117 -2.48 15.56 11.13
CA GLU A 117 -1.63 15.36 9.95
C GLU A 117 -0.47 14.39 10.22
N GLU A 118 0.13 14.45 11.40
CA GLU A 118 1.19 13.52 11.79
C GLU A 118 0.67 12.08 11.89
N VAL A 119 -0.48 11.87 12.53
CA VAL A 119 -1.16 10.58 12.60
C VAL A 119 -1.43 10.05 11.18
N ILE A 120 -2.03 10.87 10.30
CA ILE A 120 -2.28 10.49 8.90
C ILE A 120 -0.99 10.06 8.19
N LYS A 121 0.11 10.82 8.32
CA LYS A 121 1.40 10.46 7.69
C LYS A 121 1.92 9.12 8.18
N THR A 122 1.80 8.82 9.47
CA THR A 122 2.23 7.53 10.03
C THR A 122 1.37 6.36 9.55
N GLU A 123 0.04 6.53 9.54
CA GLU A 123 -0.91 5.49 9.10
C GLU A 123 -0.82 5.24 7.58
N TYR A 124 -0.79 6.30 6.76
CA TYR A 124 -0.59 6.18 5.31
C TYR A 124 0.77 5.58 4.96
N GLY A 125 1.84 5.96 5.69
CA GLY A 125 3.16 5.35 5.52
C GLY A 125 3.17 3.85 5.85
N GLY A 126 2.38 3.44 6.84
CA GLY A 126 2.12 2.02 7.14
C GLY A 126 1.39 1.32 6.00
N SER A 127 0.34 1.97 5.46
CA SER A 127 -0.45 1.45 4.32
C SER A 127 0.41 1.23 3.08
N LEU A 128 1.27 2.18 2.70
CA LEU A 128 2.17 2.06 1.55
C LEU A 128 3.17 0.91 1.70
N LYS A 129 3.73 0.72 2.92
CA LYS A 129 4.60 -0.43 3.22
C LYS A 129 3.84 -1.75 3.10
N LEU A 130 2.57 -1.78 3.50
CA LEU A 130 1.71 -2.96 3.39
C LEU A 130 1.42 -3.30 1.92
N GLU A 131 1.13 -2.28 1.10
CA GLU A 131 0.89 -2.43 -0.34
C GLU A 131 2.11 -3.01 -1.07
N ASN A 132 3.31 -2.51 -0.76
CA ASN A 132 4.55 -3.04 -1.33
C ASN A 132 4.79 -4.50 -0.92
N LYS A 133 4.59 -4.84 0.36
CA LYS A 133 4.66 -6.24 0.81
C LYS A 133 3.62 -7.12 0.12
N LEU A 134 2.43 -6.61 -0.14
CA LEU A 134 1.37 -7.35 -0.83
C LEU A 134 1.76 -7.64 -2.29
N LYS A 135 2.37 -6.66 -3.00
CA LYS A 135 2.92 -6.85 -4.35
C LYS A 135 4.02 -7.91 -4.36
N ASP A 136 4.94 -7.86 -3.39
CA ASP A 136 6.00 -8.87 -3.26
C ASP A 136 5.45 -10.28 -2.99
N ILE A 137 4.43 -10.39 -2.13
CA ILE A 137 3.75 -11.66 -1.85
C ILE A 137 3.06 -12.19 -3.11
N SER A 138 2.35 -11.33 -3.85
CA SER A 138 1.70 -11.70 -5.10
C SER A 138 2.69 -12.22 -6.14
N ALA A 139 3.85 -11.56 -6.28
CA ALA A 139 4.91 -12.00 -7.19
C ALA A 139 5.49 -13.37 -6.77
N ARG A 140 5.68 -13.59 -5.47
CA ARG A 140 6.12 -14.89 -4.94
C ARG A 140 5.08 -15.99 -5.18
N GLU A 141 3.80 -15.70 -5.01
CA GLU A 141 2.72 -16.65 -5.27
C GLU A 141 2.71 -17.10 -6.74
N GLU A 142 2.87 -16.16 -7.68
CA GLU A 142 2.93 -16.50 -9.11
C GLU A 142 4.14 -17.38 -9.45
N ASN A 143 5.31 -17.10 -8.87
CA ASN A 143 6.51 -17.91 -9.04
C ASN A 143 6.33 -19.32 -8.46
N LEU A 144 5.72 -19.45 -7.29
CA LEU A 144 5.41 -20.75 -6.69
C LEU A 144 4.45 -21.57 -7.56
N LYS A 145 3.43 -20.93 -8.17
CA LYS A 145 2.53 -21.61 -9.12
C LYS A 145 3.26 -22.12 -10.35
N LYS A 146 4.25 -21.38 -10.88
CA LYS A 146 5.08 -21.82 -12.01
C LYS A 146 5.94 -23.03 -11.63
N LEU A 147 6.60 -22.98 -10.45
CA LEU A 147 7.40 -24.09 -9.94
C LEU A 147 6.55 -25.35 -9.73
N LEU A 148 5.35 -25.20 -9.16
CA LEU A 148 4.42 -26.31 -8.93
C LEU A 148 4.08 -27.03 -10.25
N LYS A 149 3.78 -26.29 -11.32
CA LYS A 149 3.50 -26.88 -12.64
C LYS A 149 4.71 -27.66 -13.18
N ILE A 150 5.93 -27.13 -13.02
CA ILE A 150 7.15 -27.81 -13.45
C ILE A 150 7.29 -29.14 -12.69
N THR A 151 7.13 -29.11 -11.37
CA THR A 151 7.22 -30.32 -10.54
C THR A 151 6.17 -31.37 -10.89
N GLU A 152 4.93 -30.96 -11.19
CA GLU A 152 3.87 -31.87 -11.64
C GLU A 152 4.23 -32.56 -12.97
N THR A 153 4.84 -31.82 -13.91
CA THR A 153 5.27 -32.40 -15.18
C THR A 153 6.43 -33.38 -15.02
N GLU A 154 7.36 -33.11 -14.11
CA GLU A 154 8.48 -34.00 -13.81
C GLU A 154 8.01 -35.27 -13.10
N GLU A 155 7.09 -35.14 -12.14
CA GLU A 155 6.47 -36.28 -11.46
C GLU A 155 5.76 -37.20 -12.46
N PHE A 156 5.03 -36.62 -13.43
CA PHE A 156 4.40 -37.40 -14.49
C PHE A 156 5.41 -38.16 -15.36
N LYS A 157 6.54 -37.53 -15.73
CA LYS A 157 7.62 -38.20 -16.47
C LYS A 157 8.22 -39.36 -15.69
N ILE A 158 8.57 -39.13 -14.43
CA ILE A 158 9.13 -40.15 -13.53
C ILE A 158 8.15 -41.31 -13.36
N LYS A 159 6.85 -41.03 -13.21
CA LYS A 159 5.82 -42.06 -13.12
C LYS A 159 5.76 -42.91 -14.38
N LYS A 160 5.81 -42.30 -15.56
CA LYS A 160 5.85 -43.01 -16.85
C LYS A 160 7.09 -43.90 -16.96
N GLU A 161 8.26 -43.38 -16.64
CA GLU A 161 9.52 -44.14 -16.64
C GLU A 161 9.46 -45.34 -15.68
N ASN A 162 8.93 -45.15 -14.47
CA ASN A 162 8.73 -46.23 -13.50
C ASN A 162 7.80 -47.33 -14.02
N THR A 163 6.74 -46.98 -14.76
CA THR A 163 5.88 -48.02 -15.38
C THR A 163 6.63 -48.85 -16.42
N ILE A 164 7.50 -48.22 -17.21
CA ILE A 164 8.33 -48.90 -18.23
C ILE A 164 9.34 -49.82 -17.55
N ILE A 165 10.06 -49.31 -16.54
CA ILE A 165 11.04 -50.08 -15.76
C ILE A 165 10.37 -51.30 -15.12
N ASN A 166 9.20 -51.13 -14.50
CA ASN A 166 8.47 -52.24 -13.90
C ASN A 166 8.06 -53.32 -14.91
N GLN A 167 7.69 -52.92 -16.13
CA GLN A 167 7.40 -53.87 -17.21
C GLN A 167 8.68 -54.63 -17.64
N ILE A 168 9.81 -53.94 -17.75
CA ILE A 168 11.11 -54.57 -18.05
C ILE A 168 11.49 -55.57 -16.96
N ILE A 169 11.39 -55.19 -15.69
CA ILE A 169 11.66 -56.07 -14.54
C ILE A 169 10.77 -57.30 -14.60
N LYS A 170 9.46 -57.14 -14.84
CA LYS A 170 8.51 -58.26 -14.95
C LYS A 170 8.92 -59.23 -16.05
N ASN A 171 9.32 -58.71 -17.22
CA ASN A 171 9.78 -59.53 -18.35
C ASN A 171 11.10 -60.26 -18.04
N LYS A 172 12.04 -59.61 -17.34
CA LYS A 172 13.30 -60.26 -16.93
C LYS A 172 13.06 -61.33 -15.87
N MET A 173 12.15 -61.11 -14.93
CA MET A 173 11.76 -62.10 -13.93
C MET A 173 11.15 -63.37 -14.55
N THR A 174 10.33 -63.24 -15.60
CA THR A 174 9.81 -64.42 -16.32
C THR A 174 10.89 -65.17 -17.09
N GLN A 175 11.85 -64.45 -17.68
CA GLN A 175 13.03 -65.05 -18.32
C GLN A 175 13.88 -65.84 -17.31
N ILE A 176 14.18 -65.25 -16.14
CA ILE A 176 14.95 -65.89 -15.06
C ILE A 176 14.26 -67.18 -14.61
N LYS A 177 12.94 -67.13 -14.34
CA LYS A 177 12.17 -68.33 -13.95
C LYS A 177 12.26 -69.45 -14.98
N LYS A 178 12.20 -69.12 -16.28
CA LYS A 178 12.35 -70.11 -17.35
C LYS A 178 13.76 -70.71 -17.38
N THR A 179 14.80 -69.91 -17.18
CA THR A 179 16.17 -70.40 -17.11
C THR A 179 16.42 -71.27 -15.88
N GLU A 180 15.86 -70.93 -14.72
CA GLU A 180 15.93 -71.76 -13.51
C GLU A 180 15.26 -73.13 -13.69
N GLN A 181 14.09 -73.16 -14.33
CA GLN A 181 13.41 -74.42 -14.67
C GLN A 181 14.25 -75.28 -15.62
N ASN A 182 14.86 -74.66 -16.64
CA ASN A 182 15.77 -75.38 -17.54
C ASN A 182 16.99 -75.93 -16.78
N LEU A 183 17.58 -75.14 -15.88
CA LEU A 183 18.74 -75.55 -15.08
C LEU A 183 18.41 -76.79 -14.22
N LYS A 184 17.26 -76.79 -13.53
CA LYS A 184 16.78 -77.96 -12.77
C LYS A 184 16.62 -79.20 -13.63
N SER A 185 16.15 -79.04 -14.88
CA SER A 185 16.03 -80.15 -15.81
C SER A 185 17.40 -80.71 -16.22
N PHE A 186 18.42 -79.86 -16.37
CA PHE A 186 19.79 -80.29 -16.65
C PHE A 186 20.45 -80.97 -15.45
N GLU A 187 20.22 -80.48 -14.23
CA GLU A 187 20.67 -81.17 -13.01
C GLU A 187 20.09 -82.58 -12.92
N THR A 188 18.78 -82.71 -13.19
CA THR A 188 18.12 -84.02 -13.22
C THR A 188 18.71 -84.94 -14.29
N GLN A 189 19.07 -84.40 -15.47
CA GLN A 189 19.73 -85.18 -16.53
C GLN A 189 21.15 -85.59 -16.13
N LYS A 190 21.92 -84.69 -15.53
CA LYS A 190 23.27 -84.95 -15.01
C LYS A 190 23.24 -86.12 -14.02
N ASP A 191 22.31 -86.11 -13.07
CA ASP A 191 22.18 -87.17 -12.06
C ASP A 191 21.86 -88.54 -12.68
N ARG A 192 21.04 -88.57 -13.74
CA ARG A 192 20.78 -89.80 -14.51
C ARG A 192 22.06 -90.32 -15.16
N LEU A 193 22.80 -89.46 -15.86
CA LEU A 193 24.06 -89.83 -16.50
C LEU A 193 25.10 -90.34 -15.50
N PHE A 194 25.17 -89.77 -14.29
CA PHE A 194 26.06 -90.29 -13.24
C PHE A 194 25.70 -91.72 -12.83
N LYS A 195 24.40 -92.03 -12.69
CA LYS A 195 23.93 -93.40 -12.43
C LYS A 195 24.31 -94.34 -13.57
N ASP A 196 24.09 -93.91 -14.81
CA ASP A 196 24.42 -94.70 -16.00
C ASP A 196 25.93 -95.01 -16.05
N ILE A 197 26.79 -94.01 -15.78
CA ILE A 197 28.24 -94.19 -15.70
C ILE A 197 28.62 -95.18 -14.59
N GLU A 198 27.95 -95.12 -13.44
CA GLU A 198 28.22 -96.04 -12.34
C GLU A 198 27.86 -97.49 -12.69
N ILE A 199 26.73 -97.70 -13.37
CA ILE A 199 26.31 -99.00 -13.92
C ILE A 199 27.36 -99.52 -14.90
N ILE A 200 27.78 -98.70 -15.86
CA ILE A 200 28.82 -99.07 -16.85
C ILE A 200 30.12 -99.47 -16.15
N LYS A 201 30.55 -98.73 -15.13
CA LYS A 201 31.76 -99.08 -14.35
C LYS A 201 31.64 -100.43 -13.65
N ARG A 202 30.47 -100.77 -13.11
CA ARG A 202 30.22 -102.08 -12.48
C ARG A 202 30.26 -103.20 -13.52
N LEU A 203 29.61 -103.02 -14.67
CA LEU A 203 29.61 -103.98 -15.78
C LEU A 203 31.03 -104.22 -16.31
N SER A 204 31.80 -103.16 -16.54
CA SER A 204 33.20 -103.26 -16.99
C SER A 204 34.08 -104.05 -16.00
N LYS A 205 33.89 -103.88 -14.69
CA LYS A 205 34.60 -104.68 -13.68
C LYS A 205 34.20 -106.16 -13.68
N ALA A 206 32.92 -106.46 -13.94
CA ALA A 206 32.42 -107.83 -14.03
C ALA A 206 33.01 -108.55 -15.26
N ILE A 207 33.02 -107.88 -16.41
CA ILE A 207 33.65 -108.34 -17.65
C ILE A 207 35.12 -108.72 -17.42
N ASN A 208 35.90 -107.89 -16.73
CA ASN A 208 37.32 -108.19 -16.46
C ASN A 208 37.56 -109.41 -15.54
N LYS A 209 36.52 -110.02 -14.95
CA LYS A 209 36.62 -111.16 -14.03
C LYS A 209 36.08 -112.49 -14.57
N GLU A 210 35.26 -112.50 -15.63
CA GLU A 210 34.59 -113.71 -16.14
C GLU A 210 35.24 -114.28 -17.42
N HIS A 211 35.07 -115.58 -17.70
CA HIS A 211 35.62 -116.25 -18.89
C HIS A 211 34.79 -115.87 -20.14
N PRO A 212 35.40 -115.63 -21.31
CA PRO A 212 34.74 -115.03 -22.49
C PRO A 212 33.52 -115.77 -23.06
N SER A 213 33.28 -117.05 -22.73
CA SER A 213 32.12 -117.81 -23.23
C SER A 213 30.79 -117.40 -22.58
N ASP A 214 30.80 -116.91 -21.34
CA ASP A 214 29.58 -116.54 -20.59
C ASP A 214 29.20 -115.07 -20.80
N MET A 215 30.05 -114.29 -21.48
CA MET A 215 29.84 -112.86 -21.70
C MET A 215 28.98 -112.51 -22.91
N ALA A 216 28.83 -113.42 -23.89
CA ALA A 216 28.17 -113.09 -25.16
C ALA A 216 26.74 -112.55 -24.98
N GLY A 217 25.93 -113.18 -24.12
CA GLY A 217 24.57 -112.72 -23.84
C GLY A 217 24.51 -111.39 -23.08
N LYS A 218 25.45 -111.15 -22.15
CA LYS A 218 25.53 -109.88 -21.41
C LYS A 218 26.00 -108.74 -22.31
N ILE A 219 26.89 -109.01 -23.28
CA ILE A 219 27.35 -108.02 -24.25
C ILE A 219 26.19 -107.58 -25.15
N GLU A 220 25.36 -108.51 -25.61
CA GLU A 220 24.20 -108.22 -26.46
C GLU A 220 23.17 -107.32 -25.76
N GLU A 221 22.95 -107.53 -24.45
CA GLU A 221 22.09 -106.68 -23.62
C GLU A 221 22.68 -105.27 -23.46
N ILE A 222 23.99 -105.17 -23.20
CA ILE A 222 24.70 -103.87 -23.10
C ILE A 222 24.67 -103.12 -24.42
N GLU A 223 24.83 -103.79 -25.56
CA GLU A 223 24.75 -103.15 -26.87
C GLU A 223 23.36 -102.54 -27.12
N LYS A 224 22.31 -103.20 -26.64
CA LYS A 224 20.93 -102.70 -26.73
C LYS A 224 20.74 -101.44 -25.89
N ASP A 225 21.26 -101.43 -24.66
CA ASP A 225 21.22 -100.26 -23.78
C ASP A 225 22.02 -99.08 -24.36
N ILE A 226 23.20 -99.34 -24.91
CA ILE A 226 24.01 -98.32 -25.61
C ILE A 226 23.25 -97.75 -26.81
N LEU A 227 22.54 -98.59 -27.57
CA LEU A 227 21.76 -98.14 -28.72
C LEU A 227 20.64 -97.17 -28.29
N ASP A 228 19.96 -97.46 -27.18
CA ASP A 228 18.89 -96.61 -26.67
C ASP A 228 19.42 -95.30 -26.06
N ILE A 229 20.54 -95.33 -25.35
CA ILE A 229 21.26 -94.11 -24.92
C ILE A 229 21.61 -93.24 -26.14
N ARG A 230 22.08 -93.85 -27.23
CA ARG A 230 22.46 -93.14 -28.47
C ARG A 230 21.26 -92.48 -29.14
N LYS A 231 20.08 -93.13 -29.14
CA LYS A 231 18.83 -92.53 -29.63
C LYS A 231 18.39 -91.35 -28.78
N GLN A 232 18.47 -91.47 -27.45
CA GLN A 232 18.13 -90.38 -26.54
C GLN A 232 19.05 -89.16 -26.74
N SER A 233 20.36 -89.39 -26.90
CA SER A 233 21.34 -88.34 -27.18
C SER A 233 21.02 -87.57 -28.48
N ARG A 234 20.72 -88.28 -29.59
CA ARG A 234 20.30 -87.62 -30.85
C ARG A 234 19.03 -86.77 -30.70
N SER A 235 18.09 -87.17 -29.85
CA SER A 235 16.88 -86.39 -29.55
C SER A 235 17.22 -85.08 -28.82
N LEU A 236 18.16 -85.13 -27.88
CA LEU A 236 18.65 -83.96 -27.16
C LEU A 236 19.38 -82.98 -28.09
N ASP A 237 20.24 -83.47 -29.00
CA ASP A 237 20.93 -82.64 -29.98
C ASP A 237 19.94 -81.86 -30.87
N LYS A 238 18.86 -82.52 -31.31
CA LYS A 238 17.79 -81.86 -32.07
C LYS A 238 17.14 -80.72 -31.26
N LYS A 239 16.81 -80.96 -29.99
CA LYS A 239 16.25 -79.93 -29.10
C LYS A 239 17.22 -78.76 -28.89
N TYR A 240 18.51 -79.04 -28.70
CA TYR A 240 19.55 -78.02 -28.60
C TYR A 240 19.68 -77.19 -29.88
N SER A 241 19.61 -77.81 -31.06
CA SER A 241 19.65 -77.08 -32.34
C SER A 241 18.51 -76.08 -32.48
N ILE A 242 17.31 -76.41 -31.97
CA ILE A 242 16.13 -75.52 -32.01
C ILE A 242 16.34 -74.35 -31.06
N ILE A 243 16.81 -74.59 -29.83
CA ILE A 243 17.12 -73.55 -28.85
C ILE A 243 18.17 -72.58 -29.42
N ARG A 244 19.24 -73.11 -30.04
CA ARG A 244 20.29 -72.30 -30.66
C ARG A 244 19.75 -71.39 -31.77
N LYS A 245 18.85 -71.90 -32.62
CA LYS A 245 18.19 -71.09 -33.67
C LYS A 245 17.31 -69.98 -33.11
N ILE A 246 16.65 -70.21 -31.97
CA ILE A 246 15.82 -69.19 -31.31
C ILE A 246 16.71 -68.09 -30.72
N ILE A 247 17.82 -68.46 -30.08
CA ILE A 247 18.77 -67.50 -29.50
C ILE A 247 19.40 -66.62 -30.58
N CYS A 248 19.77 -67.16 -31.74
CA CYS A 248 20.37 -66.37 -32.82
C CYS A 248 19.39 -65.41 -33.55
N LYS A 249 18.08 -65.48 -33.27
CA LYS A 249 17.06 -64.59 -33.87
C LYS A 249 16.63 -63.44 -32.96
N ILE A 250 17.06 -63.46 -31.69
CA ILE A 250 16.84 -62.40 -30.70
C ILE A 250 18.05 -61.49 -30.71
#